data_AF-A0A2Z2KST8-F1
#
_entry.id   AF-A0A2Z2KST8-F1
#
_cell.length_a   1.000
_cell.length_b   1.000
_cell.length_c   1.000
_cell.angle_alpha   90.00
_cell.angle_beta   90.00
_cell.angle_gamma   90.00
#
_symmetry.space_group_name_H-M   'P 1'
#
loop_
_entity.id
_entity.type
_entity.pdbx_description
1 polymer ?
#
loop_
_entity_poly.entity_id
_entity_poly.type
_entity_poly.pdbx_seq_one_letter_code
_entity_poly.pdbx_strand_id
1 'polypeptide(L)'
;MKSGQEGFYDFKLTMEEESRASKLHEENINIDLLFQGPLSPLAIPAAVSDRIKALCEPYREDPMLYSSLPGQWVTKLAASGEIPEYQSEWVQSGITAGNRQLNLRDTASMITSMGEVQLQFDSADWLVKTLKADDIRAAKREGRKAGIISAQETDALGTNLAQLDDLHHFGLRML
;
A
#
# COMPACT_ATOMS: atom_id res chain seq x y z
N MET A 1 33.40 5.99 -3.57
CA MET A 1 32.97 5.31 -4.82
C MET A 1 31.48 5.59 -4.93
N LYS A 2 31.07 6.55 -5.77
CA LYS A 2 29.65 6.94 -5.89
C LYS A 2 28.95 5.88 -6.75
N SER A 3 28.18 4.99 -6.13
CA SER A 3 27.21 4.19 -6.87
C SER A 3 26.06 5.12 -7.26
N GLY A 4 26.18 5.77 -8.41
CA GLY A 4 25.04 6.45 -9.01
C GLY A 4 24.01 5.39 -9.39
N GLN A 5 22.98 5.23 -8.57
CA GLN A 5 21.76 4.56 -9.01
C GLN A 5 21.13 5.47 -10.08
N GLU A 6 21.03 4.96 -11.31
CA GLU A 6 20.35 5.67 -12.40
C GLU A 6 18.96 6.11 -11.95
N GLY A 7 18.58 7.35 -12.27
CA GLY A 7 17.24 7.88 -12.02
C GLY A 7 17.06 8.74 -10.76
N PHE A 8 18.04 8.78 -9.85
CA PHE A 8 17.95 9.65 -8.66
C PHE A 8 18.49 11.06 -8.93
N TYR A 9 17.78 12.08 -8.44
CA TYR A 9 18.23 13.47 -8.52
C TYR A 9 19.45 13.70 -7.62
N ASP A 10 20.54 14.24 -8.16
CA ASP A 10 21.72 14.60 -7.39
C ASP A 10 21.49 15.94 -6.69
N PHE A 11 21.11 15.89 -5.41
CA PHE A 11 20.86 17.06 -4.56
C PHE A 11 22.12 17.87 -4.23
N LYS A 12 23.32 17.41 -4.61
CA LYS A 12 24.61 18.08 -4.34
C LYS A 12 24.83 18.40 -2.86
N LEU A 13 24.36 17.52 -1.97
CA LEU A 13 24.51 17.69 -0.52
C LEU A 13 25.98 17.57 -0.09
N THR A 14 26.35 18.34 0.92
CA THR A 14 27.58 18.14 1.69
C THR A 14 27.48 16.86 2.54
N MET A 15 28.61 16.34 3.02
CA MET A 15 28.62 15.15 3.90
C MET A 15 27.83 15.36 5.19
N GLU A 16 27.84 16.59 5.73
CA GLU A 16 27.07 16.94 6.93
C GLU A 16 25.57 16.90 6.64
N GLU A 17 25.15 17.42 5.49
CA GLU A 17 23.75 17.38 5.05
C GLU A 17 23.29 15.95 4.75
N GLU A 18 24.11 15.10 4.13
CA GLU A 18 23.79 13.69 3.94
C GLU A 18 23.62 12.94 5.27
N SER A 19 24.53 13.16 6.22
CA SER A 19 24.45 12.55 7.56
C SER A 19 23.17 12.98 8.30
N ARG A 20 22.86 14.28 8.25
CA ARG A 20 21.62 14.82 8.80
C ARG A 20 20.39 14.24 8.11
N ALA A 21 20.41 14.10 6.79
CA ALA A 21 19.30 13.53 6.02
C ALA A 21 19.08 12.04 6.36
N SER A 22 20.14 11.25 6.49
CA SER A 22 20.05 9.85 6.94
C SER A 22 19.41 9.75 8.31
N LYS A 23 19.90 10.56 9.26
CA LYS A 23 19.33 10.60 10.62
C LYS A 23 17.84 10.96 10.62
N LEU A 24 17.45 11.99 9.85
CA LEU A 24 16.04 12.37 9.72
C LEU A 24 15.21 11.23 9.12
N HIS A 25 15.71 10.53 8.10
CA HIS A 25 15.03 9.38 7.51
C HIS A 25 14.86 8.24 8.53
N GLU A 26 15.93 7.91 9.26
CA GLU A 26 15.96 6.85 10.26
C GLU A 26 15.08 7.16 11.48
N GLU A 27 14.94 8.42 11.88
CA GLU A 27 14.19 8.82 13.08
C GLU A 27 12.72 9.18 12.77
N ASN A 28 12.42 9.78 11.61
CA ASN A 28 11.07 10.27 11.29
C ASN A 28 10.07 9.17 10.92
N ILE A 29 8.84 9.30 11.40
CA ILE A 29 7.73 8.48 10.92
C ILE A 29 7.12 9.19 9.71
N ASN A 30 7.20 8.55 8.54
CA ASN A 30 6.55 9.04 7.33
C ASN A 30 5.31 8.19 7.03
N ILE A 31 4.14 8.82 6.96
CA ILE A 31 2.86 8.13 6.73
C ILE A 31 2.24 8.69 5.46
N ASP A 32 2.00 7.82 4.49
CA ASP A 32 1.22 8.17 3.31
C ASP A 32 -0.23 7.71 3.49
N LEU A 33 -1.12 8.68 3.69
CA LEU A 33 -2.55 8.48 3.92
C LEU A 33 -3.35 8.27 2.62
N LEU A 34 -2.74 8.51 1.45
CA LEU A 34 -3.35 8.28 0.13
C LEU A 34 -2.65 7.14 -0.62
N PHE A 35 -1.81 6.38 0.07
CA PHE A 35 -1.07 5.28 -0.49
C PHE A 35 -1.97 4.20 -1.09
N GLN A 36 -1.70 3.80 -2.34
CA GLN A 36 -2.42 2.73 -3.05
C GLN A 36 -1.52 1.53 -3.40
N GLY A 37 -0.25 1.57 -2.99
CA GLY A 37 0.79 0.67 -3.49
C GLY A 37 1.89 1.43 -4.22
N PRO A 38 3.09 0.85 -4.36
CA PRO A 38 4.08 1.31 -5.32
C PRO A 38 3.54 1.00 -6.71
N LEU A 39 3.33 2.05 -7.49
CA LEU A 39 2.84 2.00 -8.86
C LEU A 39 3.92 2.41 -9.87
N SER A 40 5.19 2.40 -9.44
CA SER A 40 6.31 2.73 -10.31
C SER A 40 6.51 1.63 -11.36
N PRO A 41 7.06 1.96 -12.54
CA PRO A 41 7.49 0.94 -13.51
C PRO A 41 8.55 -0.02 -12.99
N LEU A 42 9.21 0.33 -11.87
CA LEU A 42 10.13 -0.56 -11.15
C LEU A 42 9.37 -1.60 -10.32
N ALA A 43 8.26 -1.22 -9.69
CA ALA A 43 7.40 -2.11 -8.91
C ALA A 43 6.59 -3.06 -9.80
N ILE A 44 6.21 -2.59 -10.98
CA ILE A 44 5.38 -3.32 -11.94
C ILE A 44 6.13 -3.36 -13.27
N PRO A 45 6.99 -4.37 -13.49
CA PRO A 45 7.74 -4.51 -14.73
C PRO A 45 6.83 -4.52 -15.97
N ALA A 46 7.33 -4.03 -17.11
CA ALA A 46 6.55 -3.90 -18.34
C ALA A 46 5.82 -5.20 -18.75
N ALA A 47 6.50 -6.35 -18.64
CA ALA A 47 5.89 -7.64 -18.96
C ALA A 47 4.70 -8.00 -18.04
N VAL A 48 4.77 -7.61 -16.75
CA VAL A 48 3.67 -7.80 -15.80
C VAL A 48 2.53 -6.83 -16.13
N SER A 49 2.85 -5.56 -16.39
CA SER A 49 1.87 -4.56 -16.83
C SER A 49 1.12 -5.01 -18.09
N ASP A 50 1.83 -5.51 -19.09
CA ASP A 50 1.22 -6.02 -20.34
C ASP A 50 0.33 -7.24 -20.09
N ARG A 51 0.75 -8.15 -19.21
CA ARG A 51 -0.08 -9.30 -18.77
C ARG A 51 -1.36 -8.84 -18.07
N ILE A 52 -1.26 -7.92 -17.12
CA ILE A 52 -2.42 -7.38 -16.40
C ILE A 52 -3.36 -6.70 -17.39
N LYS A 53 -2.83 -5.88 -18.32
CA LYS A 53 -3.61 -5.24 -19.37
C LYS A 53 -4.37 -6.25 -20.20
N ALA A 54 -3.72 -7.33 -20.65
CA ALA A 54 -4.39 -8.38 -21.42
C ALA A 54 -5.52 -9.09 -20.62
N LEU A 55 -5.36 -9.27 -19.31
CA LEU A 55 -6.39 -9.83 -18.44
C LEU A 55 -7.58 -8.88 -18.23
N CYS A 56 -7.35 -7.57 -18.30
CA CYS A 56 -8.38 -6.55 -18.11
C CYS A 56 -9.10 -6.16 -19.42
N GLU A 57 -8.47 -6.33 -20.59
CA GLU A 57 -9.00 -5.93 -21.91
C GLU A 57 -10.45 -6.39 -22.17
N PRO A 58 -10.90 -7.59 -21.78
CA PRO A 58 -12.29 -8.01 -21.97
C PRO A 58 -13.33 -7.11 -21.28
N TYR A 59 -12.93 -6.34 -20.26
CA TYR A 59 -13.79 -5.47 -19.47
C TYR A 59 -13.73 -4.01 -19.91
N ARG A 60 -13.07 -3.68 -21.04
CA ARG A 60 -12.86 -2.30 -21.50
C ARG A 60 -14.14 -1.47 -21.63
N GLU A 61 -15.26 -2.10 -21.95
CA GLU A 61 -16.57 -1.43 -22.09
C GLU A 61 -17.25 -1.13 -20.74
N ASP A 62 -16.70 -1.61 -19.63
CA ASP A 62 -17.05 -1.21 -18.26
C ASP A 62 -15.88 -0.41 -17.65
N PRO A 63 -15.90 0.93 -17.75
CA PRO A 63 -14.78 1.76 -17.28
C PRO A 63 -14.47 1.60 -15.79
N MET A 64 -15.47 1.33 -14.97
CA MET A 64 -15.30 1.21 -13.52
C MET A 64 -14.61 -0.10 -13.15
N LEU A 65 -15.03 -1.19 -13.78
CA LEU A 65 -14.38 -2.48 -13.62
C LEU A 65 -12.98 -2.47 -14.24
N TYR A 66 -12.84 -1.91 -15.45
CA TYR A 66 -11.56 -1.83 -16.16
C TYR A 66 -10.49 -1.05 -15.39
N SER A 67 -10.88 0.01 -14.67
CA SER A 67 -9.97 0.82 -13.85
C SER A 67 -9.58 0.18 -12.51
N SER A 68 -10.45 -0.65 -11.93
CA SER A 68 -10.21 -1.27 -10.61
C SER A 68 -9.43 -2.59 -10.69
N LEU A 69 -9.67 -3.40 -11.74
CA LEU A 69 -9.04 -4.71 -11.92
C LEU A 69 -7.51 -4.72 -11.86
N PRO A 70 -6.78 -3.74 -12.44
CA PRO A 70 -5.32 -3.72 -12.35
C PRO A 70 -4.80 -3.76 -10.91
N GLY A 71 -5.39 -2.96 -10.00
CA GLY A 71 -5.00 -2.93 -8.60
C GLY A 71 -5.22 -4.28 -7.89
N GLN A 72 -6.30 -4.99 -8.23
CA GLN A 72 -6.58 -6.33 -7.72
C GLN A 72 -5.55 -7.35 -8.20
N TRP A 73 -5.16 -7.28 -9.48
CA TRP A 73 -4.14 -8.15 -10.04
C TRP A 73 -2.76 -7.88 -9.44
N VAL A 74 -2.36 -6.61 -9.29
CA VAL A 74 -1.10 -6.27 -8.61
C VAL A 74 -1.09 -6.84 -7.19
N THR A 75 -2.19 -6.71 -6.45
CA THR A 75 -2.32 -7.27 -5.10
C THR A 75 -2.12 -8.80 -5.09
N LYS A 76 -2.77 -9.52 -6.01
CA LYS A 76 -2.64 -10.98 -6.11
C LYS A 76 -1.23 -11.42 -6.48
N LEU A 77 -0.60 -10.75 -7.44
CA LEU A 77 0.75 -11.06 -7.89
C LEU A 77 1.81 -10.74 -6.82
N ALA A 78 1.62 -9.65 -6.07
CA ALA A 78 2.47 -9.34 -4.93
C ALA A 78 2.32 -10.39 -3.83
N ALA A 79 1.09 -10.81 -3.54
CA ALA A 79 0.80 -11.84 -2.54
C ALA A 79 1.33 -13.23 -2.91
N SER A 80 1.36 -13.57 -4.21
CA SER A 80 1.96 -14.82 -4.71
C SER A 80 3.48 -14.78 -4.81
N GLY A 81 4.11 -13.60 -4.64
CA GLY A 81 5.54 -13.40 -4.82
C GLY A 81 5.97 -13.33 -6.30
N GLU A 82 5.05 -13.17 -7.24
CA GLU A 82 5.35 -13.04 -8.68
C GLU A 82 5.96 -11.67 -9.04
N ILE A 83 5.79 -10.65 -8.18
CA ILE A 83 6.41 -9.32 -8.32
C ILE A 83 7.20 -8.94 -7.05
N PRO A 84 8.37 -9.54 -6.80
CA PRO A 84 9.18 -9.23 -5.62
C PRO A 84 9.64 -7.75 -5.57
N GLU A 85 9.70 -7.06 -6.71
CA GLU A 85 10.01 -5.63 -6.81
C GLU A 85 9.00 -4.76 -6.05
N TYR A 86 7.76 -5.23 -5.90
CA TYR A 86 6.72 -4.51 -5.15
C TYR A 86 7.13 -4.24 -3.70
N GLN A 87 7.71 -5.23 -3.01
CA GLN A 87 8.24 -5.03 -1.65
C GLN A 87 9.44 -4.08 -1.66
N SER A 88 10.33 -4.26 -2.64
CA SER A 88 11.56 -3.47 -2.75
C SER A 88 11.26 -1.98 -2.88
N GLU A 89 10.24 -1.62 -3.66
CA GLU A 89 9.80 -0.25 -3.86
C GLU A 89 9.11 0.33 -2.62
N TRP A 90 8.34 -0.48 -1.87
CA TRP A 90 7.85 -0.09 -0.54
C TRP A 90 9.00 0.29 0.39
N VAL A 91 10.06 -0.52 0.42
CA VAL A 91 11.24 -0.27 1.24
C VAL A 91 11.93 1.01 0.81
N GLN A 92 12.21 1.15 -0.49
CA GLN A 92 12.93 2.30 -1.06
C GLN A 92 12.18 3.63 -0.97
N SER A 93 10.84 3.61 -0.97
CA SER A 93 10.02 4.83 -0.86
C SER A 93 10.24 5.61 0.45
N GLY A 94 10.80 4.96 1.48
CA GLY A 94 11.02 5.59 2.78
C GLY A 94 9.77 5.80 3.63
N ILE A 95 8.58 5.37 3.17
CA ILE A 95 7.38 5.42 4.01
C ILE A 95 7.50 4.42 5.16
N THR A 96 7.05 4.84 6.34
CA THR A 96 6.92 3.96 7.50
C THR A 96 5.58 3.24 7.49
N ALA A 97 4.52 3.97 7.14
CA ALA A 97 3.17 3.44 7.04
C ALA A 97 2.49 3.89 5.75
N GLY A 98 1.64 3.01 5.21
CA GLY A 98 0.77 3.31 4.08
C GLY A 98 -0.68 2.95 4.37
N ASN A 99 -1.59 3.74 3.83
CA ASN A 99 -3.00 3.43 3.80
C ASN A 99 -3.30 2.07 3.11
N ARG A 100 -4.30 1.36 3.62
CA ARG A 100 -4.99 0.23 2.98
C ARG A 100 -6.49 0.48 3.01
N GLN A 101 -7.02 0.95 1.89
CA GLN A 101 -8.39 1.43 1.81
C GLN A 101 -9.40 0.28 1.62
N LEU A 102 -10.47 0.30 2.41
CA LEU A 102 -11.70 -0.44 2.16
C LEU A 102 -12.61 0.36 1.21
N ASN A 103 -13.30 -0.37 0.34
CA ASN A 103 -14.33 0.17 -0.52
C ASN A 103 -15.69 -0.05 0.15
N LEU A 104 -16.26 1.00 0.75
CA LEU A 104 -17.55 0.92 1.44
C LEU A 104 -18.70 1.52 0.60
N ARG A 105 -18.64 1.41 -0.72
CA ARG A 105 -19.73 1.83 -1.61
C ARG A 105 -20.99 0.98 -1.44
N ASP A 106 -20.79 -0.33 -1.38
CA ASP A 106 -21.84 -1.34 -1.27
C ASP A 106 -21.29 -2.59 -0.56
N THR A 107 -22.18 -3.47 -0.09
CA THR A 107 -21.79 -4.66 0.69
C THR A 107 -20.84 -5.59 -0.07
N ALA A 108 -21.02 -5.74 -1.39
CA ALA A 108 -20.17 -6.62 -2.19
C ALA A 108 -18.74 -6.05 -2.33
N SER A 109 -18.63 -4.75 -2.55
CA SER A 109 -17.36 -4.02 -2.62
C SER A 109 -16.64 -4.01 -1.27
N MET A 110 -17.39 -3.89 -0.17
CA MET A 110 -16.87 -4.00 1.19
C MET A 110 -16.25 -5.37 1.44
N ILE A 111 -16.99 -6.46 1.17
CA ILE A 111 -16.48 -7.82 1.35
C ILE A 111 -15.25 -8.08 0.48
N THR A 112 -15.28 -7.65 -0.78
CA THR A 112 -14.18 -7.84 -1.74
C THR A 112 -12.91 -7.12 -1.25
N SER A 113 -13.02 -5.83 -0.90
CA SER A 113 -11.88 -5.04 -0.42
C SER A 113 -11.35 -5.52 0.93
N MET A 114 -12.21 -6.01 1.84
CA MET A 114 -11.76 -6.67 3.07
C MET A 114 -10.91 -7.90 2.76
N GLY A 115 -11.32 -8.72 1.80
CA GLY A 115 -10.56 -9.89 1.36
C GLY A 115 -9.20 -9.52 0.74
N GLU A 116 -9.16 -8.49 -0.10
CA GLU A 116 -7.91 -7.98 -0.71
C GLU A 116 -6.93 -7.41 0.32
N VAL A 117 -7.43 -6.66 1.30
CA VAL A 117 -6.62 -6.13 2.40
C VAL A 117 -6.10 -7.25 3.28
N GLN A 118 -6.95 -8.22 3.61
CA GLN A 118 -6.56 -9.37 4.44
C GLN A 118 -5.50 -10.23 3.73
N LEU A 119 -5.68 -10.50 2.42
CA LEU A 119 -4.70 -11.21 1.60
C LEU A 119 -3.31 -10.56 1.69
N GLN A 120 -3.23 -9.23 1.56
CA GLN A 120 -1.96 -8.52 1.62
C GLN A 120 -1.24 -8.68 2.96
N PHE A 121 -1.99 -8.62 4.07
CA PHE A 121 -1.40 -8.79 5.40
C PHE A 121 -1.01 -10.23 5.70
N ASP A 122 -1.77 -11.21 5.19
CA ASP A 122 -1.50 -12.62 5.43
C ASP A 122 -0.34 -13.14 4.58
N SER A 123 -0.12 -12.58 3.40
CA SER A 123 0.95 -13.01 2.49
C SER A 123 2.29 -12.32 2.72
N ALA A 124 2.31 -11.14 3.34
CA ALA A 124 3.51 -10.31 3.47
C ALA A 124 4.04 -10.27 4.91
N ASP A 125 5.08 -11.04 5.19
CA ASP A 125 5.79 -11.01 6.48
C ASP A 125 6.38 -9.62 6.80
N TRP A 126 6.74 -8.86 5.78
CA TRP A 126 7.28 -7.50 5.88
C TRP A 126 6.24 -6.41 6.13
N LEU A 127 4.94 -6.70 6.01
CA LEU A 127 3.84 -5.74 6.21
C LEU A 127 2.99 -6.14 7.42
N VAL A 128 2.65 -5.18 8.27
CA VAL A 128 1.82 -5.43 9.46
C VAL A 128 0.61 -4.50 9.52
N LYS A 129 -0.56 -5.09 9.80
CA LYS A 129 -1.79 -4.34 10.08
C LYS A 129 -1.64 -3.65 11.44
N THR A 130 -1.83 -2.33 11.47
CA THR A 130 -1.67 -1.51 12.68
C THR A 130 -2.99 -0.98 13.20
N LEU A 131 -3.15 -0.97 14.51
CA LEU A 131 -4.39 -0.58 15.21
C LEU A 131 -4.19 0.69 16.05
N LYS A 132 -2.95 1.06 16.36
CA LYS A 132 -2.57 2.24 17.13
C LYS A 132 -1.23 2.78 16.67
N ALA A 133 -0.94 4.03 17.01
CA ALA A 133 0.31 4.70 16.66
C ALA A 133 1.56 3.95 17.14
N ASP A 134 1.50 3.28 18.29
CA ASP A 134 2.62 2.49 18.82
C ASP A 134 2.96 1.26 17.96
N ASP A 135 1.97 0.70 17.26
CA ASP A 135 2.22 -0.42 16.34
C ASP A 135 3.04 0.04 15.14
N ILE A 136 2.82 1.28 14.67
CA ILE A 136 3.61 1.88 13.59
C ILE A 136 5.07 2.08 14.03
N ARG A 137 5.27 2.55 15.27
CA ARG A 137 6.61 2.70 15.86
C ARG A 137 7.30 1.35 16.03
N ALA A 138 6.55 0.32 16.45
CA ALA A 138 7.07 -1.04 16.58
C ALA A 138 7.48 -1.62 15.21
N ALA A 139 6.60 -1.52 14.20
CA ALA A 139 6.88 -1.95 12.84
C ALA A 139 8.18 -1.32 12.32
N LYS A 140 8.37 -0.01 12.51
CA LYS A 140 9.60 0.68 12.11
C LYS A 140 10.85 0.11 12.78
N ARG A 141 10.81 -0.10 14.10
CA ARG A 141 11.95 -0.67 14.86
C ARG A 141 12.29 -2.10 14.41
N GLU A 142 11.28 -2.85 13.98
CA GLU A 142 11.41 -4.22 13.48
C GLU A 142 11.79 -4.28 12.00
N GLY A 143 11.96 -3.14 11.32
CA GLY A 143 12.24 -3.09 9.88
C GLY A 143 11.05 -3.49 9.00
N ARG A 144 9.84 -3.53 9.57
CA ARG A 144 8.58 -3.83 8.88
C ARG A 144 7.87 -2.56 8.47
N LYS A 145 6.96 -2.70 7.51
CA LYS A 145 6.09 -1.65 7.03
C LYS A 145 4.72 -1.74 7.71
N ALA A 146 4.16 -0.58 8.07
CA ALA A 146 2.83 -0.52 8.68
C ALA A 146 1.75 -0.30 7.64
N GLY A 147 0.63 -1.00 7.77
CA GLY A 147 -0.61 -0.76 7.04
C GLY A 147 -1.68 -0.22 7.97
N ILE A 148 -2.31 0.89 7.59
CA ILE A 148 -3.45 1.49 8.32
C ILE A 148 -4.70 1.24 7.49
N ILE A 149 -5.70 0.58 8.04
CA ILE A 149 -6.96 0.38 7.31
C ILE A 149 -7.80 1.66 7.41
N SER A 150 -8.19 2.20 6.26
CA SER A 150 -9.09 3.34 6.15
C SER A 150 -10.27 3.07 5.23
N ALA A 151 -11.25 3.96 5.21
CA ALA A 151 -12.22 4.12 4.12
C ALA A 151 -12.36 5.61 3.81
N GLN A 152 -12.87 5.94 2.61
CA GLN A 152 -13.24 7.31 2.24
C GLN A 152 -14.74 7.45 1.94
N GLU A 153 -15.35 6.34 1.53
CA GLU A 153 -16.79 6.23 1.26
C GLU A 153 -17.45 5.56 2.47
N THR A 154 -18.72 5.83 2.70
CA THR A 154 -19.46 5.30 3.87
C THR A 154 -20.84 4.77 3.51
N ASP A 155 -21.19 4.72 2.23
CA ASP A 155 -22.55 4.42 1.76
C ASP A 155 -23.06 3.06 2.26
N ALA A 156 -22.19 2.04 2.28
CA ALA A 156 -22.51 0.70 2.76
C ALA A 156 -22.78 0.62 4.28
N LEU A 157 -22.37 1.64 5.05
CA LEU A 157 -22.65 1.71 6.49
C LEU A 157 -24.04 2.28 6.77
N GLY A 158 -24.51 3.22 5.93
CA GLY A 158 -25.73 3.96 6.17
C GLY A 158 -25.76 4.58 7.59
N THR A 159 -26.69 4.11 8.42
CA THR A 159 -26.82 4.51 9.84
C THR A 159 -26.49 3.37 10.82
N ASN A 160 -25.88 2.29 10.34
CA ASN A 160 -25.61 1.10 11.12
C ASN A 160 -24.30 1.21 11.93
N LEU A 161 -24.42 1.72 13.16
CA LEU A 161 -23.26 1.86 14.07
C LEU A 161 -22.63 0.52 14.46
N ALA A 162 -23.40 -0.58 14.52
CA ALA A 162 -22.84 -1.89 14.83
C ALA A 162 -21.85 -2.36 13.74
N GLN A 163 -22.13 -2.04 12.48
CA GLN A 163 -21.23 -2.34 11.38
C GLN A 163 -19.94 -1.51 11.45
N LEU A 164 -20.00 -0.27 11.96
CA LEU A 164 -18.81 0.53 12.23
C LEU A 164 -17.93 -0.12 13.31
N ASP A 165 -18.54 -0.64 14.37
CA ASP A 165 -17.82 -1.40 15.42
C ASP A 165 -17.18 -2.68 14.84
N ASP A 166 -17.88 -3.41 13.98
CA ASP A 166 -17.35 -4.60 13.29
C ASP A 166 -16.14 -4.26 12.40
N LEU A 167 -16.21 -3.16 11.65
CA LEU A 167 -15.08 -2.71 10.84
C LEU A 167 -13.92 -2.21 11.71
N HIS A 168 -14.21 -1.57 12.84
CA HIS A 168 -13.17 -1.21 13.81
C HIS A 168 -12.50 -2.47 14.40
N HIS A 169 -13.24 -3.55 14.67
CA HIS A 169 -12.66 -4.85 15.06
C HIS A 169 -11.82 -5.48 13.94
N PHE A 170 -12.25 -5.37 12.69
CA PHE A 170 -11.47 -5.84 11.54
C PHE A 170 -10.13 -5.09 11.41
N GLY A 171 -10.12 -3.80 11.76
CA GLY A 171 -8.91 -2.98 11.86
C GLY A 171 -9.05 -1.57 11.29
N LEU A 172 -10.24 -1.14 10.87
CA LEU A 172 -10.51 0.22 10.39
C LEU A 172 -10.14 1.26 11.46
N ARG A 173 -9.33 2.26 11.11
CA ARG A 173 -8.87 3.32 12.03
C ARG A 173 -9.13 4.74 11.53
N MET A 174 -9.53 4.89 10.27
CA MET A 174 -9.88 6.18 9.67
C MET A 174 -11.06 5.98 8.73
N LEU A 175 -12.01 6.91 8.77
CA LEU A 175 -13.21 6.95 7.95
C LEU A 175 -13.34 8.35 7.35
#